data_AF-A0A2S6UEB3-F1
#
_entry.id   AF-A0A2S6UEB3-F1
#
_cell.length_a   1.000
_cell.length_b   1.000
_cell.length_c   1.000
_cell.angle_alpha   90.00
_cell.angle_beta   90.00
_cell.angle_gamma   90.00
#
_symmetry.space_group_name_H-M   'P 1'
#
loop_
_entity.id
_entity.type
_entity.pdbx_description
1 polymer ?
#
loop_
_entity_poly.entity_id
_entity_poly.type
_entity_poly.pdbx_seq_one_letter_code
_entity_poly.pdbx_strand_id
1 'polypeptide(L)'
;MSFSADAKVNDTDRDSLHILQLEILPLETPSLNRARLIKNVRLKSVIELFKDADTGSGQIDIEDLPHQFNWDMSDPPDDMVMLRKVGMLPSYDVYSLRISLREMDIPINDHEALRLSDSMNKELTSYMTGFTRPLISQIYGGEDDVAINSFDDVIKLFRDPDVKTSLEKIRIMANKLNIKPEEIPRIMEDYGEIFLSLSYYRRCWTPLSPSSPNSWRRWMIYGTITNSRPTRTCAPPWKKWKPPSMS
;
A
#
# COMPACT_ATOMS: atom_id res chain seq x y z
N MET A 1 -35.06 10.31 -20.60
CA MET A 1 -34.08 9.47 -19.89
C MET A 1 -33.11 10.40 -19.20
N SER A 2 -33.30 10.60 -17.91
CA SER A 2 -32.45 11.45 -17.07
C SER A 2 -31.15 10.70 -16.77
N PHE A 3 -30.06 11.17 -17.36
CA PHE A 3 -28.71 10.68 -17.11
C PHE A 3 -28.25 11.17 -15.74
N SER A 4 -28.07 10.25 -14.79
CA SER A 4 -27.53 10.57 -13.47
C SER A 4 -26.02 10.72 -13.57
N ALA A 5 -25.55 11.97 -13.53
CA ALA A 5 -24.17 12.32 -13.31
C ALA A 5 -23.87 12.18 -11.81
N ASP A 6 -23.24 11.09 -11.41
CA ASP A 6 -22.47 10.99 -10.16
C ASP A 6 -21.67 9.68 -10.19
N ALA A 7 -20.57 9.66 -10.95
CA ALA A 7 -19.54 8.63 -10.79
C ALA A 7 -18.70 9.00 -9.57
N LYS A 8 -19.31 8.90 -8.38
CA LYS A 8 -18.58 8.99 -7.12
C LYS A 8 -17.60 7.82 -7.10
N VAL A 9 -16.30 8.13 -7.10
CA VAL A 9 -15.21 7.16 -6.85
C VAL A 9 -15.65 6.27 -5.70
N ASN A 10 -15.89 4.98 -5.96
CA ASN A 10 -16.30 4.04 -4.94
C ASN A 10 -15.15 3.86 -3.95
N ASP A 11 -15.39 4.15 -2.66
CA ASP A 11 -14.38 4.02 -1.60
C ASP A 11 -13.72 2.62 -1.57
N THR A 12 -14.47 1.58 -1.95
CA THR A 12 -13.95 0.20 -2.02
C THR A 12 -12.85 0.05 -3.07
N ASP A 13 -13.03 0.67 -4.23
CA ASP A 13 -12.04 0.64 -5.32
C ASP A 13 -10.87 1.56 -5.00
N ARG A 14 -11.17 2.73 -4.42
CA ARG A 14 -10.19 3.74 -3.99
C ARG A 14 -9.22 3.19 -2.95
N ASP A 15 -9.73 2.42 -2.00
CA ASP A 15 -8.95 1.78 -0.94
C ASP A 15 -8.44 0.38 -1.34
N SER A 16 -8.53 0.02 -2.62
CA SER A 16 -8.11 -1.29 -3.10
C SER A 16 -6.61 -1.33 -3.36
N LEU A 17 -5.97 -2.41 -2.91
CA LEU A 17 -4.56 -2.68 -3.21
C LEU A 17 -4.32 -3.02 -4.70
N HIS A 18 -5.37 -3.49 -5.39
CA HIS A 18 -5.25 -4.17 -6.67
C HIS A 18 -6.15 -3.58 -7.76
N ILE A 19 -6.79 -2.44 -7.50
CA ILE A 19 -7.65 -1.75 -8.46
C ILE A 19 -7.16 -0.30 -8.54
N LEU A 20 -6.98 0.18 -9.75
CA LEU A 20 -6.70 1.57 -10.08
C LEU A 20 -7.79 2.05 -11.04
N GLN A 21 -8.49 3.12 -10.69
CA GLN A 21 -9.42 3.76 -11.60
C GLN A 21 -8.64 4.58 -12.63
N LEU A 22 -8.94 4.40 -13.92
CA LEU A 22 -8.17 5.07 -14.98
C LEU A 22 -8.54 6.55 -15.14
N GLU A 23 -9.70 6.98 -14.64
CA GLU A 23 -10.14 8.39 -14.60
C GLU A 23 -9.12 9.34 -13.97
N ILE A 24 -8.34 8.86 -12.99
CA ILE A 24 -7.36 9.69 -12.28
C ILE A 24 -6.14 10.01 -13.14
N LEU A 25 -5.92 9.23 -14.20
CA LEU A 25 -4.79 9.37 -15.12
C LEU A 25 -5.19 10.29 -16.29
N PRO A 26 -4.24 11.09 -16.82
CA PRO A 26 -4.49 12.00 -17.93
C PRO A 26 -4.51 11.23 -19.26
N LEU A 27 -5.48 10.32 -19.42
CA LEU A 27 -5.65 9.52 -20.63
C LEU A 27 -6.46 10.29 -21.67
N GLU A 28 -6.06 10.19 -22.94
CA GLU A 28 -6.73 10.83 -24.05
C GLU A 28 -7.93 10.01 -24.56
N THR A 29 -7.86 8.69 -24.44
CA THR A 29 -8.87 7.76 -24.95
C THR A 29 -10.13 7.77 -24.07
N PRO A 30 -11.27 8.31 -24.53
CA PRO A 30 -12.43 8.56 -23.65
C PRO A 30 -13.04 7.27 -23.09
N SER A 31 -12.98 6.18 -23.84
CA SER A 31 -13.49 4.86 -23.42
C SER A 31 -12.75 4.28 -22.22
N LEU A 32 -11.49 4.68 -21.99
CA LEU A 32 -10.70 4.22 -20.85
C LEU A 32 -11.03 4.95 -19.56
N ASN A 33 -11.66 6.12 -19.63
CA ASN A 33 -11.94 6.95 -18.45
C ASN A 33 -12.79 6.18 -17.41
N ARG A 34 -13.77 5.39 -17.86
CA ARG A 34 -14.62 4.56 -16.97
C ARG A 34 -14.06 3.18 -16.66
N ALA A 35 -12.94 2.81 -17.29
CA ALA A 35 -12.32 1.52 -17.09
C ALA A 35 -11.43 1.53 -15.84
N ARG A 36 -11.05 0.34 -15.39
CA ARG A 36 -10.16 0.15 -14.24
C ARG A 36 -9.00 -0.71 -14.65
N LEU A 37 -7.81 -0.39 -14.17
CA LEU A 37 -6.67 -1.27 -14.22
C LEU A 37 -6.69 -2.14 -12.96
N ILE A 38 -6.74 -3.46 -13.14
CA ILE A 38 -6.84 -4.40 -12.01
C ILE A 38 -5.70 -5.41 -12.04
N LYS A 39 -5.27 -5.90 -10.87
CA LYS A 39 -4.48 -7.14 -10.76
C LYS A 39 -5.46 -8.30 -10.60
N ASN A 40 -5.48 -9.19 -11.58
CA ASN A 40 -6.33 -10.39 -11.51
C ASN A 40 -5.78 -11.42 -10.51
N VAL A 41 -6.43 -12.58 -10.40
CA VAL A 41 -6.02 -13.68 -9.50
C VAL A 41 -4.62 -14.24 -9.77
N ARG A 42 -4.03 -13.97 -10.95
CA ARG A 42 -2.65 -14.32 -11.31
C ARG A 42 -1.67 -13.16 -11.08
N LEU A 43 -2.12 -12.08 -10.45
CA LEU A 43 -1.40 -10.81 -10.28
C LEU A 43 -0.97 -10.17 -11.60
N LYS A 44 -1.66 -10.52 -12.69
CA LYS A 44 -1.46 -9.89 -14.00
C LYS A 44 -2.32 -8.63 -14.07
N SER A 45 -1.71 -7.53 -14.50
CA SER A 45 -2.41 -6.29 -14.77
C SER A 45 -3.25 -6.42 -16.04
N VAL A 46 -4.53 -6.13 -15.93
CA VAL A 46 -5.48 -6.16 -17.04
C VAL A 46 -6.42 -4.96 -16.93
N ILE A 47 -6.96 -4.53 -18.06
CA ILE A 47 -7.96 -3.48 -18.13
C ILE A 47 -9.33 -4.14 -17.99
N GLU A 48 -10.08 -3.74 -16.96
CA GLU A 48 -11.46 -4.11 -16.76
C GLU A 48 -12.37 -2.99 -17.30
N LEU A 49 -13.07 -3.27 -18.40
CA LEU A 49 -13.96 -2.32 -19.05
C LEU A 49 -15.35 -2.25 -18.39
N PHE A 50 -15.81 -3.38 -17.86
CA PHE A 50 -17.07 -3.46 -17.12
C PHE A 50 -17.02 -4.58 -16.08
N LYS A 51 -17.82 -4.44 -15.04
CA LYS A 51 -18.04 -5.46 -14.02
C LYS A 51 -19.51 -5.47 -13.64
N ASP A 52 -20.09 -6.65 -13.69
CA ASP A 52 -21.50 -6.89 -13.38
C ASP A 52 -21.63 -8.18 -12.55
N ALA A 53 -22.64 -8.20 -11.67
CA ALA A 53 -22.82 -9.32 -10.74
C ALA A 53 -23.29 -10.60 -11.44
N ASP A 54 -24.09 -10.46 -12.50
CA ASP A 54 -24.72 -11.58 -13.21
C ASP A 54 -23.86 -12.07 -14.38
N THR A 55 -23.17 -11.16 -15.06
CA THR A 55 -22.39 -11.46 -16.28
C THR A 55 -20.88 -11.50 -16.08
N GLY A 56 -20.38 -11.10 -14.91
CA GLY A 56 -18.97 -11.13 -14.57
C GLY A 56 -18.20 -9.88 -15.01
N SER A 57 -16.92 -10.05 -15.34
CA SER A 57 -15.98 -8.95 -15.58
C SER A 57 -15.39 -9.05 -16.98
N GLY A 58 -15.48 -7.97 -17.76
CA GLY A 58 -14.89 -7.84 -19.08
C GLY A 58 -13.44 -7.37 -18.97
N GLN A 59 -12.49 -8.30 -19.07
CA GLN A 59 -11.06 -8.04 -18.91
C GLN A 59 -10.31 -8.18 -20.24
N ILE A 60 -9.39 -7.25 -20.49
CA ILE A 60 -8.56 -7.19 -21.68
C ILE A 60 -7.11 -7.00 -21.24
N ASP A 61 -6.17 -7.66 -21.93
CA ASP A 61 -4.75 -7.42 -21.70
C ASP A 61 -4.38 -6.00 -22.13
N ILE A 62 -3.44 -5.37 -21.42
CA ILE A 62 -2.91 -4.06 -21.84
C ILE A 62 -2.35 -4.18 -23.26
N GLU A 63 -1.70 -5.30 -23.57
CA GLU A 63 -1.13 -5.56 -24.89
C GLU A 63 -2.17 -5.77 -26.01
N ASP A 64 -3.43 -6.05 -25.66
CA ASP A 64 -4.52 -6.24 -26.61
C ASP A 64 -5.29 -4.93 -26.90
N LEU A 65 -5.04 -3.85 -26.16
CA LEU A 65 -5.69 -2.55 -26.35
C LEU A 65 -5.55 -1.98 -27.77
N PRO A 66 -4.39 -2.09 -28.45
CA PRO A 66 -4.25 -1.55 -29.79
C PRO A 66 -5.25 -2.15 -30.78
N HIS A 67 -5.57 -3.44 -30.65
CA HIS A 67 -6.56 -4.10 -31.48
C HIS A 67 -7.99 -3.65 -31.16
N GLN A 68 -8.28 -3.37 -29.90
CA GLN A 68 -9.61 -2.99 -29.44
C GLN A 68 -9.97 -1.54 -29.77
N PHE A 69 -9.00 -0.63 -29.65
CA PHE A 69 -9.17 0.80 -29.93
C PHE A 69 -8.66 1.22 -31.30
N ASN A 70 -8.18 0.25 -32.09
CA ASN A 70 -7.62 0.47 -33.42
C ASN A 70 -6.48 1.50 -33.42
N TRP A 71 -5.60 1.41 -32.41
CA TRP A 71 -4.42 2.26 -32.30
C TRP A 71 -3.35 1.84 -33.30
N ASP A 72 -2.69 2.83 -33.90
CA ASP A 72 -1.52 2.59 -34.74
C ASP A 72 -0.29 2.37 -33.85
N MET A 73 0.33 1.20 -33.96
CA MET A 73 1.53 0.86 -33.18
C MET A 73 2.82 1.29 -33.84
N SER A 74 2.77 1.86 -35.05
CA SER A 74 3.92 2.51 -35.68
C SER A 74 4.24 3.86 -35.01
N ASP A 75 3.24 4.51 -34.43
CA ASP A 75 3.33 5.69 -33.58
C ASP A 75 2.41 5.49 -32.35
N PRO A 76 2.85 4.74 -31.32
CA PRO A 76 1.97 4.32 -30.24
C PRO A 76 1.48 5.54 -29.43
N PRO A 77 0.19 5.59 -29.06
CA PRO A 77 -0.34 6.70 -28.28
C PRO A 77 0.27 6.74 -26.88
N ASP A 78 0.35 7.95 -26.31
CA ASP A 78 0.88 8.17 -24.96
C ASP A 78 0.15 7.34 -23.89
N ASP A 79 -1.16 7.15 -24.07
CA ASP A 79 -2.00 6.25 -23.26
C ASP A 79 -1.40 4.84 -23.16
N MET A 80 -0.91 4.28 -24.27
CA MET A 80 -0.35 2.93 -24.29
C MET A 80 0.95 2.86 -23.48
N VAL A 81 1.81 3.86 -23.61
CA VAL A 81 3.07 3.95 -22.86
C VAL A 81 2.78 4.08 -21.37
N MET A 82 1.80 4.90 -21.00
CA MET A 82 1.39 5.10 -19.62
C MET A 82 0.80 3.83 -18.99
N LEU A 83 -0.13 3.18 -19.68
CA LEU A 83 -0.77 1.95 -19.18
C LEU A 83 0.23 0.81 -19.00
N ARG A 84 1.23 0.67 -19.88
CA ARG A 84 2.32 -0.28 -19.68
C ARG A 84 3.13 0.02 -18.42
N LYS A 85 3.54 1.27 -18.23
CA LYS A 85 4.31 1.69 -17.04
C LYS A 85 3.54 1.43 -15.75
N VAL A 86 2.30 1.94 -15.68
CA VAL A 86 1.44 1.80 -14.50
C VAL A 86 1.05 0.33 -14.29
N GLY A 87 0.84 -0.44 -15.36
CA GLY A 87 0.59 -1.88 -15.31
C GLY A 87 1.73 -2.68 -14.69
N MET A 88 2.97 -2.21 -14.74
CA MET A 88 4.12 -2.89 -14.12
C MET A 88 4.20 -2.68 -12.60
N LEU A 89 3.45 -1.73 -12.04
CA LEU A 89 3.51 -1.46 -10.60
C LEU A 89 3.06 -2.68 -9.79
N PRO A 90 3.70 -2.96 -8.63
CA PRO A 90 3.37 -4.13 -7.82
C PRO A 90 1.99 -4.01 -7.16
N SER A 91 1.59 -2.80 -6.77
CA SER A 91 0.31 -2.49 -6.16
C SER A 91 -0.22 -1.12 -6.60
N TYR A 92 -1.51 -0.94 -6.36
CA TYR A 92 -2.24 0.31 -6.62
C TYR A 92 -2.75 0.95 -5.33
N ASP A 93 -2.12 0.66 -4.18
CA ASP A 93 -2.43 1.43 -2.96
C ASP A 93 -1.99 2.89 -3.12
N VAL A 94 -2.76 3.80 -2.53
CA VAL A 94 -2.57 5.25 -2.70
C VAL A 94 -1.15 5.74 -2.35
N TYR A 95 -0.49 5.12 -1.37
CA TYR A 95 0.87 5.51 -0.98
C TYR A 95 1.89 5.10 -2.05
N SER A 96 1.89 3.84 -2.46
CA SER A 96 2.78 3.36 -3.52
C SER A 96 2.51 4.06 -4.86
N LEU A 97 1.25 4.32 -5.18
CA LEU A 97 0.87 5.06 -6.38
C LEU A 97 1.42 6.49 -6.37
N ARG A 98 1.30 7.21 -5.25
CA ARG A 98 1.79 8.59 -5.16
C ARG A 98 3.29 8.69 -5.43
N ILE A 99 4.07 7.77 -4.86
CA ILE A 99 5.52 7.69 -5.08
C ILE A 99 5.78 7.36 -6.55
N SER A 100 5.18 6.29 -7.06
CA SER A 100 5.44 5.79 -8.40
C SER A 100 5.04 6.80 -9.50
N LEU A 101 3.89 7.45 -9.36
CA LEU A 101 3.41 8.45 -10.33
C LEU A 101 4.32 9.69 -10.36
N ARG A 102 4.84 10.13 -9.22
CA ARG A 102 5.85 11.20 -9.17
C ARG A 102 7.16 10.80 -9.82
N GLU A 103 7.65 9.59 -9.58
CA GLU A 103 8.89 9.09 -10.20
C GLU A 103 8.77 8.95 -11.72
N MET A 104 7.55 8.65 -12.21
CA MET A 104 7.26 8.55 -13.63
C MET A 104 6.89 9.88 -14.31
N ASP A 105 6.89 10.99 -13.55
CA ASP A 105 6.49 12.33 -14.01
C ASP A 105 5.09 12.38 -14.66
N ILE A 106 4.15 11.57 -14.13
CA ILE A 106 2.77 11.53 -14.64
C ILE A 106 1.94 12.58 -13.90
N PRO A 107 1.39 13.58 -14.60
CA PRO A 107 0.51 14.56 -13.98
C PRO A 107 -0.80 13.88 -13.56
N ILE A 108 -1.32 14.24 -12.39
CA ILE A 108 -2.55 13.65 -11.85
C ILE A 108 -3.71 14.62 -12.09
N ASN A 109 -4.82 14.13 -12.62
CA ASN A 109 -6.00 14.96 -12.91
C ASN A 109 -6.67 15.48 -11.63
N ASP A 110 -6.76 14.62 -10.61
CA ASP A 110 -7.39 14.93 -9.33
C ASP A 110 -6.55 14.43 -8.15
N HIS A 111 -6.01 15.36 -7.37
CA HIS A 111 -5.24 15.05 -6.16
C HIS A 111 -6.11 14.49 -5.02
N GLU A 112 -7.41 14.78 -5.00
CA GLU A 112 -8.33 14.19 -4.02
C GLU A 112 -8.58 12.71 -4.30
N ALA A 113 -8.53 12.28 -5.56
CA ALA A 113 -8.65 10.87 -5.93
C ALA A 113 -7.50 10.01 -5.37
N LEU A 114 -6.32 10.60 -5.13
CA LEU A 114 -5.15 9.98 -4.46
C LEU A 114 -5.09 10.23 -2.95
N ARG A 115 -6.26 10.25 -2.32
CA ARG A 115 -6.42 10.16 -0.87
C ARG A 115 -7.19 8.89 -0.51
N LEU A 116 -7.11 8.46 0.74
CA LEU A 116 -7.89 7.33 1.23
C LEU A 116 -9.30 7.77 1.63
N SER A 117 -10.23 6.82 1.74
CA SER A 117 -11.45 7.07 2.49
C SER A 117 -11.13 7.35 3.96
N ASP A 118 -11.95 8.16 4.62
CA ASP A 118 -11.76 8.49 6.05
C ASP A 118 -11.77 7.24 6.93
N SER A 119 -12.60 6.26 6.55
CA SER A 119 -12.71 4.98 7.26
C SER A 119 -11.41 4.18 7.22
N MET A 120 -10.80 4.09 6.03
CA MET A 120 -9.55 3.39 5.80
C MET A 120 -8.38 4.10 6.46
N ASN A 121 -8.34 5.43 6.36
CA ASN A 121 -7.32 6.22 7.00
C ASN A 121 -7.31 6.01 8.52
N LYS A 122 -8.50 5.98 9.15
CA LYS A 122 -8.65 5.70 10.58
C LYS A 122 -8.20 4.29 10.96
N GLU A 123 -8.52 3.28 10.15
CA GLU A 123 -8.09 1.89 10.39
C GLU A 123 -6.56 1.75 10.32
N LEU A 124 -5.94 2.31 9.28
CA LEU A 124 -4.49 2.23 9.09
C LEU A 124 -3.73 3.01 10.15
N THR A 125 -4.23 4.19 10.54
CA THR A 125 -3.67 5.01 11.62
C THR A 125 -3.69 4.26 12.97
N SER A 126 -4.69 3.42 13.21
CA SER A 126 -4.74 2.54 14.39
C SER A 126 -3.58 1.52 14.38
N TYR A 127 -3.28 0.90 13.24
CA TYR A 127 -2.13 -0.01 13.11
C TYR A 127 -0.80 0.72 13.32
N MET A 128 -0.66 1.94 12.80
CA MET A 128 0.53 2.77 13.02
C MET A 128 0.76 3.04 14.49
N THR A 129 -0.29 3.50 15.19
CA THR A 129 -0.20 3.87 16.61
C THR A 129 0.28 2.70 17.47
N GLY A 130 -0.17 1.48 17.19
CA GLY A 130 0.29 0.27 17.91
C GLY A 130 1.75 -0.11 17.64
N PHE A 131 2.34 0.35 16.53
CA PHE A 131 3.70 0.02 16.12
C PHE A 131 4.71 1.13 16.46
N THR A 132 4.32 2.39 16.34
CA THR A 132 5.21 3.55 16.56
C THR A 132 5.29 3.96 18.03
N ARG A 133 4.27 3.62 18.86
CA ARG A 133 4.26 3.88 20.31
C ARG A 133 5.54 3.46 21.05
N PRO A 134 6.11 2.26 20.85
CA PRO A 134 7.37 1.87 21.49
C PRO A 134 8.56 2.76 21.08
N LEU A 135 8.63 3.15 19.81
CA LEU A 135 9.70 3.98 19.27
C LEU A 135 9.60 5.41 19.81
N ILE A 136 8.38 5.94 19.88
CA ILE A 136 8.05 7.21 20.52
C ILE A 136 8.42 7.19 22.01
N SER A 137 7.99 6.16 22.74
CA SER A 137 8.26 6.01 24.18
C SER A 137 9.76 5.91 24.49
N GLN A 138 10.55 5.25 23.65
CA GLN A 138 12.01 5.16 23.82
C GLN A 138 12.75 6.50 23.58
N ILE A 139 12.15 7.43 22.83
CA ILE A 139 12.79 8.70 22.44
C ILE A 139 12.24 9.86 23.30
N TYR A 140 10.95 9.82 23.63
CA TYR A 140 10.23 10.89 24.32
C TYR A 140 9.71 10.53 25.72
N GLY A 141 9.80 9.27 26.16
CA GLY A 141 9.24 8.82 27.45
C GLY A 141 10.00 9.23 28.71
N GLY A 142 10.69 10.37 28.69
CA GLY A 142 11.29 11.00 29.88
C GLY A 142 10.61 12.34 30.18
N GLU A 143 10.30 12.57 31.46
CA GLU A 143 9.75 13.71 32.24
C GLU A 143 8.95 14.87 31.58
N ASP A 144 9.10 15.16 30.29
CA ASP A 144 8.32 16.15 29.55
C ASP A 144 7.16 15.46 28.82
N ASP A 145 5.98 15.46 29.46
CA ASP A 145 4.72 14.88 28.99
C ASP A 145 4.19 15.57 27.71
N VAL A 146 4.80 15.26 26.56
CA VAL A 146 4.12 15.44 25.27
C VAL A 146 3.22 14.23 25.07
N ALA A 147 1.91 14.43 25.20
CA ALA A 147 0.91 13.39 24.97
C ALA A 147 0.83 13.05 23.47
N ILE A 148 1.74 12.19 23.00
CA ILE A 148 1.80 11.74 21.61
C ILE A 148 0.77 10.62 21.42
N ASN A 149 -0.34 10.97 20.76
CA ASN A 149 -1.48 10.06 20.58
C ASN A 149 -1.55 9.47 19.17
N SER A 150 -0.91 10.11 18.18
CA SER A 150 -0.91 9.69 16.78
C SER A 150 0.48 9.80 16.13
N PHE A 151 0.66 9.15 14.97
CA PHE A 151 1.87 9.30 14.17
C PHE A 151 1.99 10.68 13.53
N ASP A 152 0.87 11.32 13.19
CA ASP A 152 0.90 12.71 12.71
C ASP A 152 1.46 13.67 13.76
N ASP A 153 1.19 13.42 15.05
CA ASP A 153 1.78 14.20 16.14
C ASP A 153 3.30 14.02 16.19
N VAL A 154 3.80 12.82 15.85
CA VAL A 154 5.24 12.55 15.74
C VAL A 154 5.84 13.30 14.55
N ILE A 155 5.21 13.24 13.37
CA ILE A 155 5.67 13.97 12.19
C ILE A 155 5.69 15.47 12.49
N LYS A 156 4.62 16.01 13.08
CA LYS A 156 4.54 17.42 13.48
C LYS A 156 5.65 17.79 14.45
N LEU A 157 5.99 16.92 15.39
CA LEU A 157 7.08 17.13 16.35
C LEU A 157 8.46 17.15 15.69
N PHE A 158 8.66 16.42 14.59
CA PHE A 158 9.88 16.49 13.78
C PHE A 158 9.90 17.70 12.83
N ARG A 159 8.73 18.19 12.42
CA ARG A 159 8.58 19.36 11.53
C ARG A 159 8.60 20.70 12.28
N ASP A 160 8.14 20.72 13.53
CA ASP A 160 8.07 21.92 14.37
C ASP A 160 9.16 21.87 15.46
N PRO A 161 10.25 22.65 15.31
CA PRO A 161 11.38 22.61 16.22
C PRO A 161 11.11 23.54 17.39
N ASP A 162 10.43 23.09 18.45
CA ASP A 162 10.62 23.79 19.73
C ASP A 162 12.06 23.50 20.24
N VAL A 163 12.85 24.56 20.31
CA VAL A 163 14.14 24.68 19.57
C VAL A 163 15.34 24.00 20.25
N LYS A 164 15.16 23.17 21.29
CA LYS A 164 16.30 22.47 21.94
C LYS A 164 16.03 21.00 22.21
N THR A 165 14.90 20.67 22.81
CA THR A 165 14.58 19.30 23.22
C THR A 165 14.32 18.38 22.03
N SER A 166 13.65 18.87 20.98
CA SER A 166 13.40 18.10 19.75
C SER A 166 14.69 17.85 18.96
N LEU A 167 15.59 18.83 18.86
CA LEU A 167 16.88 18.67 18.19
C LEU A 167 17.80 17.68 18.91
N GLU A 168 17.80 17.69 20.24
CA GLU A 168 18.56 16.75 21.04
C GLU A 168 18.06 15.31 20.87
N LYS A 169 16.73 15.12 20.84
CA LYS A 169 16.10 13.82 20.56
C LYS A 169 16.37 13.34 19.13
N ILE A 170 16.34 14.23 18.13
CA ILE A 170 16.74 13.93 16.74
C ILE A 170 18.22 13.48 16.70
N ARG A 171 19.12 14.15 17.41
CA ARG A 171 20.54 13.77 17.48
C ARG A 171 20.75 12.40 18.14
N ILE A 172 20.05 12.12 19.23
CA ILE A 172 20.09 10.79 19.88
C ILE A 172 19.64 9.72 18.88
N MET A 173 18.60 9.99 18.11
CA MET A 173 18.07 9.07 17.11
C MET A 173 19.05 8.85 15.94
N ALA A 174 19.60 9.93 15.39
CA ALA A 174 20.64 9.89 14.37
C ALA A 174 21.87 9.07 14.82
N ASN A 175 22.33 9.27 16.05
CA ASN A 175 23.44 8.50 16.62
C ASN A 175 23.12 7.01 16.76
N LYS A 176 21.90 6.66 17.21
CA LYS A 176 21.48 5.25 17.35
C LYS A 176 21.31 4.55 16.00
N LEU A 177 20.80 5.27 15.00
CA LEU A 177 20.55 4.74 13.65
C LEU A 177 21.75 4.90 12.72
N ASN A 178 22.81 5.58 13.17
CA ASN A 178 24.01 5.90 12.41
C ASN A 178 23.70 6.64 11.09
N ILE A 179 22.83 7.64 11.16
CA ILE A 179 22.40 8.50 10.05
C ILE A 179 22.52 9.97 10.44
N LYS A 180 22.45 10.89 9.47
CA LYS A 180 22.57 12.31 9.77
C LYS A 180 21.28 12.85 10.38
N PRO A 181 21.34 13.77 11.38
CA PRO A 181 20.16 14.37 11.99
C PRO A 181 19.19 15.00 10.99
N GLU A 182 19.70 15.56 9.89
CA GLU A 182 18.91 16.23 8.86
C GLU A 182 18.11 15.25 7.99
N GLU A 183 18.49 13.97 7.96
CA GLU A 183 17.82 12.92 7.18
C GLU A 183 16.65 12.30 7.96
N ILE A 184 16.61 12.48 9.28
CA ILE A 184 15.61 11.87 10.18
C ILE A 184 14.16 12.23 9.80
N PRO A 185 13.79 13.49 9.54
CA PRO A 185 12.41 13.83 9.21
C PRO A 185 11.94 13.15 7.93
N ARG A 186 12.78 13.16 6.88
CA ARG A 186 12.48 12.51 5.61
C ARG A 186 12.35 10.99 5.77
N ILE A 187 13.27 10.37 6.51
CA ILE A 187 13.22 8.93 6.79
C ILE A 187 11.96 8.56 7.56
N MET A 188 11.53 9.38 8.52
CA MET A 188 10.27 9.14 9.25
C MET A 188 9.06 9.25 8.32
N GLU A 189 9.03 10.20 7.40
CA GLU A 189 7.97 10.33 6.40
C GLU A 189 7.92 9.11 5.45
N ASP A 190 9.05 8.75 4.85
CA ASP A 190 9.17 7.59 3.97
C ASP A 190 8.81 6.29 4.72
N TYR A 191 9.24 6.16 5.97
CA TYR A 191 8.89 5.04 6.84
C TYR A 191 7.38 4.97 7.11
N GLY A 192 6.75 6.12 7.33
CA GLY A 192 5.31 6.24 7.49
C GLY A 192 4.56 5.72 6.26
N GLU A 193 4.96 6.16 5.07
CA GLU A 193 4.36 5.74 3.80
C GLU A 193 4.56 4.24 3.53
N ILE A 194 5.77 3.71 3.73
CA ILE A 194 6.08 2.28 3.56
C ILE A 194 5.29 1.43 4.56
N PHE A 195 5.22 1.85 5.82
CA PHE A 195 4.48 1.11 6.85
C PHE A 195 2.97 1.10 6.56
N LEU A 196 2.43 2.21 6.07
CA LEU A 196 1.03 2.31 5.67
C LEU A 196 0.73 1.39 4.48
N SER A 197 1.61 1.34 3.48
CA SER A 197 1.56 0.35 2.41
C SER A 197 1.60 -1.09 2.95
N LEU A 198 2.50 -1.41 3.89
CA LEU A 198 2.51 -2.74 4.55
C LEU A 198 1.23 -3.04 5.33
N SER A 199 0.62 -2.03 5.95
CA SER A 199 -0.63 -2.16 6.68
C SER A 199 -1.81 -2.45 5.73
N TYR A 200 -1.75 -1.98 4.48
CA TYR A 200 -2.66 -2.38 3.41
C TYR A 200 -2.58 -3.87 3.12
N TYR A 201 -1.38 -4.40 2.87
CA TYR A 201 -1.17 -5.84 2.69
C TYR A 201 -1.66 -6.62 3.92
N ARG A 202 -1.42 -6.08 5.13
CA ARG A 202 -1.91 -6.65 6.38
C ARG A 202 -3.42 -6.80 6.41
N ARG A 203 -4.13 -5.74 6.05
CA ARG A 203 -5.59 -5.71 5.99
C ARG A 203 -6.11 -6.73 4.98
N CYS A 204 -5.55 -6.78 3.77
CA CYS A 204 -5.98 -7.72 2.73
C CYS A 204 -5.84 -9.19 3.13
N TRP A 205 -4.83 -9.53 3.94
CA TRP A 205 -4.62 -10.91 4.37
C TRP A 205 -5.25 -11.26 5.72
N THR A 206 -5.70 -10.29 6.51
CA THR A 206 -6.40 -10.57 7.79
C THR A 206 -7.66 -11.43 7.61
N PRO A 207 -8.51 -11.22 6.58
CA PRO A 207 -9.63 -12.12 6.26
C PRO A 207 -9.22 -13.52 5.81
N LEU A 208 -8.01 -13.67 5.24
CA LEU A 208 -7.47 -14.93 4.72
C LEU A 208 -6.72 -15.73 5.78
N SER A 209 -6.30 -15.07 6.87
CA SER A 209 -5.57 -15.70 7.97
C SER A 209 -6.55 -16.46 8.89
N PRO A 210 -6.16 -17.64 9.40
CA PRO A 210 -6.87 -18.23 10.54
C PRO A 210 -6.93 -17.22 11.69
N SER A 211 -8.04 -17.24 12.42
CA SER A 211 -8.54 -16.27 13.41
C SER A 211 -7.67 -16.08 14.67
N SER A 212 -6.36 -16.31 14.59
CA SER A 212 -5.43 -15.99 15.68
C SER A 212 -4.95 -14.54 15.53
N PRO A 213 -5.25 -13.63 16.47
CA PRO A 213 -4.87 -12.20 16.40
C PRO A 213 -3.35 -11.93 16.33
N ASN A 214 -2.52 -12.96 16.50
CA ASN A 214 -1.06 -12.88 16.53
C ASN A 214 -0.34 -13.54 15.34
N SER A 215 -1.06 -14.07 14.34
CA SER A 215 -0.47 -14.74 13.16
C SER A 215 0.50 -13.83 12.40
N TRP A 216 0.13 -12.56 12.22
CA TRP A 216 0.92 -11.54 11.53
C TRP A 216 2.21 -11.14 12.23
N ARG A 217 2.13 -10.84 13.54
CA ARG A 217 3.32 -10.52 14.34
C ARG A 217 4.31 -11.69 14.33
N ARG A 218 3.80 -12.92 14.39
CA ARG A 218 4.59 -14.14 14.26
C ARG A 218 5.23 -14.19 12.87
N TRP A 219 4.48 -14.07 11.78
CA TRP A 219 5.04 -14.14 10.44
C TRP A 219 6.11 -13.08 10.16
N MET A 220 5.93 -11.82 10.57
CA MET A 220 6.98 -10.79 10.40
C MET A 220 8.25 -11.11 11.19
N ILE A 221 8.13 -11.52 12.46
CA ILE A 221 9.30 -11.87 13.30
C ILE A 221 10.02 -13.10 12.72
N TYR A 222 9.30 -14.13 12.31
CA TYR A 222 9.89 -15.35 11.73
C TYR A 222 10.38 -15.15 10.28
N GLY A 223 9.77 -14.26 9.50
CA GLY A 223 10.19 -13.91 8.14
C GLY A 223 11.49 -13.10 8.11
N THR A 224 11.73 -12.25 9.11
CA THR A 224 12.95 -11.45 9.22
C THR A 224 14.16 -12.27 9.72
N ILE A 225 13.92 -13.39 10.43
CA ILE A 225 14.99 -14.24 11.00
C ILE A 225 15.47 -15.34 10.03
N THR A 226 14.69 -15.68 8.99
CA THR A 226 15.03 -16.80 8.08
C THR A 226 16.01 -16.45 6.95
N ASN A 227 16.43 -15.19 6.80
CA ASN A 227 17.52 -14.85 5.88
C ASN A 227 18.93 -15.15 6.44
N SER A 228 19.00 -15.72 7.65
CA SER A 228 20.18 -16.44 8.12
C SER A 228 19.98 -17.94 7.87
N ARG A 229 20.75 -18.46 6.90
CA ARG A 229 20.71 -19.83 6.35
C ARG A 229 20.22 -20.90 7.34
N PRO A 230 19.15 -21.66 7.04
CA PRO A 230 18.77 -22.79 7.88
C PRO A 230 19.63 -24.01 7.54
N THR A 231 20.77 -24.17 8.21
CA THR A 231 21.29 -25.53 8.43
C THR A 231 20.50 -26.13 9.59
N ARG A 232 19.43 -26.86 9.27
CA ARG A 232 19.08 -28.17 9.88
C ARG A 232 17.71 -28.63 9.39
N THR A 233 17.75 -29.86 8.92
CA THR A 233 16.64 -30.71 8.49
C THR A 233 15.47 -30.71 9.47
N CYS A 234 14.29 -30.26 9.01
CA CYS A 234 13.03 -30.52 9.68
C CYS A 234 12.14 -31.33 8.72
N ALA A 235 11.90 -32.61 9.05
CA ALA A 235 10.88 -33.41 8.40
C ALA A 235 9.47 -32.91 8.78
N PRO A 236 8.48 -32.97 7.86
CA PRO A 236 7.15 -32.40 8.08
C PRO A 236 6.29 -33.17 9.12
N PRO A 237 5.28 -32.51 9.72
CA PRO A 237 4.69 -32.91 11.02
C PRO A 237 3.70 -34.08 10.97
N TRP A 238 3.45 -34.68 9.80
CA TRP A 238 2.43 -35.72 9.63
C TRP A 238 2.91 -37.14 9.96
N LYS A 239 4.16 -37.33 10.40
CA LYS A 239 4.72 -38.63 10.82
C LYS A 239 4.49 -39.00 12.30
N LYS A 240 3.67 -38.25 13.06
CA LYS A 240 3.39 -38.52 14.49
C LYS A 240 1.93 -38.88 14.78
N TRP A 241 1.26 -39.60 13.89
CA TRP A 241 -0.02 -40.23 14.20
C TRP A 241 0.15 -41.76 14.27
N LYS A 242 -0.10 -42.35 15.45
CA LYS A 242 -0.24 -43.80 15.61
C LYS A 242 -1.72 -44.10 15.88
N PRO A 243 -2.35 -45.04 15.15
CA PRO A 243 -3.73 -45.41 15.40
C PRO A 243 -3.85 -46.21 16.73
N PRO A 244 -4.98 -46.09 17.45
CA PRO A 244 -5.24 -46.89 18.65
C PRO A 244 -5.41 -48.37 18.31
N SER A 245 -4.82 -49.24 19.13
CA SER A 245 -4.96 -50.70 19.05
C SER A 245 -6.40 -51.12 19.33
N MET A 246 -7.00 -51.86 18.41
CA MET A 246 -8.25 -52.58 18.66
C MET A 246 -7.96 -53.77 19.58
N SER A 247 -8.65 -53.81 20.71
CA SER A 247 -8.86 -54.99 21.56
C SER A 247 -10.33 -55.04 21.91
#